data_AF-A0A8S3RG36-F1
#
_entry.id   AF-A0A8S3RG36-F1
#
_cell.length_a   1.000
_cell.length_b   1.000
_cell.length_c   1.000
_cell.angle_alpha   90.00
_cell.angle_beta   90.00
_cell.angle_gamma   90.00
#
_symmetry.space_group_name_H-M   'P 1'
#
loop_
_entity.id
_entity.type
_entity.pdbx_description
1 polymer ?
#
loop_
_entity_poly.entity_id
_entity_poly.type
_entity_poly.pdbx_seq_one_letter_code
_entity_poly.pdbx_strand_id
1 'polypeptide(L)'
;MNSPVGIYKVYCTKTTDSWVDETVFYNSVYNNEDKFVFAVYNTTIAGNHKVFCSNTTDSWADGTVLYNAEYDNEDIDVFAVCKYIIYLPPILNGNSKMDICEIEIGGCPYGKYGDRCELTCPDHCIGSCDLRTGNCVFGCSSGWLGEKCDRACDGGKFGNQCLRDCSSNCLSSPCDHVTGQCKAGCLKGWEGFNCTEECDDWHFGTNCNKMCNCLKIPCNMFTGECSDDGCKKGWQGDSCDQECVPGYFGYNCAYLCETCFNQSCDILEGNCRVGCNDGYRGRKCDMPVSKESSAIIRFGFFIGGLASICVVLLIVWMVKYARRRIIKKQGT
;
A
#
# COMPACT_ATOMS: atom_id res chain seq x y z
N MET A 1 7.72 37.02 20.99
CA MET A 1 7.94 37.94 19.86
C MET A 1 9.21 37.46 19.19
N ASN A 2 9.08 36.67 18.13
CA ASN A 2 10.20 35.92 17.55
C ASN A 2 10.65 36.65 16.28
N SER A 3 11.76 37.38 16.35
CA SER A 3 12.43 37.99 15.19
C SER A 3 13.16 36.93 14.36
N PRO A 4 13.34 37.14 13.05
CA PRO A 4 13.69 36.07 12.12
C PRO A 4 15.15 35.61 12.26
N VAL A 5 15.31 34.30 12.39
CA VAL A 5 16.58 33.57 12.31
C VAL A 5 16.99 33.50 10.83
N GLY A 6 17.71 34.51 10.35
CA GLY A 6 18.38 34.48 9.03
C GLY A 6 19.79 33.91 9.14
N ILE A 7 20.27 33.24 8.09
CA ILE A 7 21.70 32.90 7.94
C ILE A 7 22.34 34.08 7.22
N TYR A 8 23.23 34.82 7.87
CA TYR A 8 23.92 35.93 7.23
C TYR A 8 25.35 35.52 6.85
N LYS A 9 25.80 35.90 5.66
CA LYS A 9 27.18 35.69 5.21
C LYS A 9 27.94 37.00 5.34
N VAL A 10 29.17 36.94 5.86
CA VAL A 10 30.07 38.10 5.92
C VAL A 10 30.98 38.06 4.69
N TYR A 11 30.88 39.10 3.85
CA TYR A 11 31.75 39.28 2.69
C TYR A 11 32.85 40.30 3.01
N CYS A 12 34.11 39.96 2.73
CA CYS A 12 35.23 40.89 2.80
C CYS A 12 35.65 41.30 1.37
N THR A 13 35.52 42.58 1.02
CA THR A 13 35.72 43.07 -0.36
C THR A 13 36.98 43.93 -0.56
N LYS A 14 37.87 44.03 0.42
CA LYS A 14 39.02 44.94 0.33
C LYS A 14 40.32 44.31 0.82
N THR A 15 40.87 43.41 0.02
CA THR A 15 42.28 43.03 0.10
C THR A 15 43.06 44.02 -0.74
N THR A 16 44.05 44.66 -0.14
CA THR A 16 44.92 45.60 -0.86
C THR A 16 46.14 44.91 -1.48
N ASP A 17 46.10 43.58 -1.56
CA ASP A 17 47.01 42.72 -2.31
C ASP A 17 46.21 41.88 -3.31
N SER A 18 46.64 41.93 -4.57
CA SER A 18 45.99 41.37 -5.77
C SER A 18 45.96 39.84 -5.86
N TRP A 19 46.04 39.12 -4.74
CA TRP A 19 46.16 37.65 -4.70
C TRP A 19 45.10 36.96 -3.84
N VAL A 20 44.23 37.72 -3.17
CA VAL A 20 43.19 37.17 -2.28
C VAL A 20 41.86 37.83 -2.64
N ASP A 21 41.34 37.48 -3.81
CA ASP A 21 39.96 37.80 -4.16
C ASP A 21 39.03 36.86 -3.37
N GLU A 22 38.15 37.45 -2.55
CA GLU A 22 37.03 36.80 -1.86
C GLU A 22 37.39 35.75 -0.78
N THR A 23 37.91 36.20 0.37
CA THR A 23 37.90 35.34 1.58
C THR A 23 36.50 35.31 2.20
N VAL A 24 35.80 34.20 2.03
CA VAL A 24 34.51 33.94 2.70
C VAL A 24 34.77 33.39 4.09
N PHE A 25 34.42 34.15 5.12
CA PHE A 25 34.37 33.65 6.49
C PHE A 25 32.99 33.02 6.73
N TYR A 26 32.95 31.73 7.06
CA TYR A 26 31.71 31.08 7.47
C TYR A 26 31.36 31.50 8.89
N ASN A 27 30.67 32.65 8.99
CA ASN A 27 30.16 33.12 10.25
C ASN A 27 28.65 32.86 10.31
N SER A 28 28.17 32.13 11.32
CA SER A 28 26.75 32.16 11.63
C SER A 28 26.48 33.48 12.36
N VAL A 29 25.54 34.26 11.82
CA VAL A 29 25.04 35.46 12.49
C VAL A 29 23.60 35.19 12.89
N TYR A 30 23.23 35.47 14.13
CA TYR A 30 21.82 35.48 14.53
C TYR A 30 21.47 36.84 15.11
N ASN A 31 20.25 37.29 14.82
CA ASN A 31 19.72 38.54 15.36
C ASN A 31 19.01 38.25 16.68
N ASN A 32 19.55 38.76 17.78
CA ASN A 32 18.90 38.76 19.08
C ASN A 32 18.69 40.21 19.52
N GLU A 33 17.44 40.69 19.56
CA GLU A 33 17.11 42.04 20.06
C GLU A 33 17.95 43.17 19.42
N ASP A 34 18.04 43.20 18.08
CA ASP A 34 18.82 44.19 17.29
C ASP A 34 20.35 44.07 17.46
N LYS A 35 20.82 42.94 17.97
CA LYS A 35 22.24 42.63 18.10
C LYS A 35 22.61 41.44 17.23
N PHE A 36 23.61 41.64 16.38
CA PHE A 36 24.20 40.60 15.55
C PHE A 36 25.21 39.82 16.37
N VAL A 37 25.02 38.51 16.45
CA VAL A 37 25.96 37.65 17.17
C VAL A 37 26.72 36.81 16.17
N PHE A 38 28.04 37.00 16.10
CA PHE A 38 28.92 36.26 15.18
C PHE A 38 29.49 35.02 15.86
N ALA A 39 29.50 33.88 15.17
CA ALA A 39 30.33 32.72 15.54
C ALA A 39 31.20 32.33 14.34
N VAL A 40 32.50 32.14 14.56
CA VAL A 40 33.49 31.86 13.50
C VAL A 40 33.79 30.37 13.49
N TYR A 41 33.52 29.69 12.38
CA TYR A 41 33.86 28.27 12.22
C TYR A 41 34.87 28.09 11.08
N ASN A 42 35.96 27.40 11.37
CA ASN A 42 36.90 26.84 10.39
C ASN A 42 37.44 27.83 9.34
N THR A 43 38.57 28.47 9.66
CA THR A 43 39.35 29.26 8.70
C THR A 43 40.32 28.37 7.95
N THR A 44 40.23 28.25 6.62
CA THR A 44 41.22 27.54 5.77
C THR A 44 42.56 28.28 5.62
N ILE A 45 42.88 29.20 6.53
CA ILE A 45 44.07 30.04 6.45
C ILE A 45 45.18 29.41 7.32
N ALA A 46 46.29 29.02 6.69
CA ALA A 46 47.47 28.53 7.39
C ALA A 46 48.28 29.69 8.02
N GLY A 47 48.60 29.58 9.32
CA GLY A 47 49.48 30.50 10.07
C GLY A 47 48.80 31.27 11.22
N ASN A 48 49.60 31.92 12.08
CA ASN A 48 49.13 32.67 13.26
C ASN A 48 48.33 33.92 12.85
N HIS A 49 47.02 33.82 12.73
CA HIS A 49 46.12 34.94 12.43
C HIS A 49 45.12 35.17 13.56
N LYS A 50 44.56 36.40 13.60
CA LYS A 50 43.58 36.81 14.62
C LYS A 50 42.38 37.50 13.96
N VAL A 51 41.18 37.21 14.44
CA VAL A 51 39.93 37.84 14.00
C VAL A 51 39.33 38.61 15.18
N PHE A 52 38.95 39.87 14.96
CA PHE A 52 38.34 40.73 15.97
C PHE A 52 36.98 41.23 15.53
N CYS A 53 36.09 41.38 16.50
CA CYS A 53 34.84 42.12 16.40
C CYS A 53 35.06 43.50 17.01
N SER A 54 34.93 44.60 16.25
CA SER A 54 35.11 45.96 16.78
C SER A 54 34.03 46.93 16.31
N ASN A 55 33.65 47.90 17.15
CA ASN A 55 32.75 49.00 16.75
C ASN A 55 33.49 50.15 16.06
N THR A 56 34.82 50.10 16.04
CA THR A 56 35.69 51.08 15.38
C THR A 56 36.64 50.38 14.42
N THR A 57 37.36 51.16 13.61
CA THR A 57 38.41 50.66 12.73
C THR A 57 39.69 50.26 13.47
N ASP A 58 39.80 50.52 14.78
CA ASP A 58 40.99 50.27 15.59
C ASP A 58 40.82 48.99 16.42
N SER A 59 41.52 47.91 16.05
CA SER A 59 41.39 46.60 16.71
C SER A 59 41.86 46.56 18.18
N TRP A 60 42.72 47.48 18.59
CA TRP A 60 43.31 47.49 19.95
C TRP A 60 42.53 48.32 20.97
N ALA A 61 41.56 49.13 20.54
CA ALA A 61 40.84 50.04 21.43
C ALA A 61 39.57 49.40 22.04
N ASP A 62 38.86 48.56 21.29
CA ASP A 62 37.56 47.97 21.67
C ASP A 62 37.29 46.60 21.01
N GLY A 63 38.32 45.96 20.46
CA GLY A 63 38.18 44.70 19.71
C GLY A 63 37.96 43.49 20.62
N THR A 64 36.82 42.79 20.47
CA THR A 64 36.61 41.46 21.05
C THR A 64 37.26 40.41 20.15
N VAL A 65 38.15 39.59 20.68
CA VAL A 65 38.78 38.49 19.92
C VAL A 65 37.74 37.42 19.64
N LEU A 66 37.46 37.17 18.36
CA LEU A 66 36.56 36.11 17.90
C LEU A 66 37.31 34.80 17.62
N TYR A 67 38.55 34.91 17.13
CA TYR A 67 39.37 33.77 16.78
C TYR A 67 40.86 34.12 16.91
N ASN A 68 41.66 33.17 17.39
CA ASN A 68 43.11 33.34 17.53
C ASN A 68 43.83 32.00 17.27
N ALA A 69 44.54 31.91 16.15
CA ALA A 69 45.26 30.69 15.74
C ALA A 69 46.53 30.38 16.57
N GLU A 70 46.89 31.23 17.55
CA GLU A 70 48.12 31.09 18.35
C GLU A 70 47.98 30.15 19.57
N TYR A 71 46.74 29.89 20.01
CA TYR A 71 46.39 28.95 21.06
C TYR A 71 45.41 27.95 20.46
N ASP A 72 45.62 26.66 20.73
CA ASP A 72 44.89 25.47 20.24
C ASP A 72 43.58 25.68 19.45
N ASN A 73 43.44 24.88 18.38
CA ASN A 73 42.26 24.70 17.51
C ASN A 73 40.97 24.29 18.23
N GLU A 74 40.56 24.98 19.29
CA GLU A 74 39.24 24.87 19.87
C GLU A 74 38.35 25.94 19.22
N ASP A 75 37.19 25.51 18.72
CA ASP A 75 36.14 26.42 18.27
C ASP A 75 35.77 27.32 19.45
N ILE A 76 36.24 28.58 19.42
CA ILE A 76 35.88 29.54 20.46
C ILE A 76 34.50 30.09 20.09
N ASP A 77 33.46 29.59 20.73
CA ASP A 77 32.10 30.14 20.66
C ASP A 77 32.07 31.51 21.36
N VAL A 78 32.60 32.55 20.72
CA VAL A 78 32.54 33.94 21.21
C VAL A 78 31.37 34.66 20.58
N PHE A 79 30.35 34.92 21.38
CA PHE A 79 29.23 35.78 20.99
C PHE A 79 29.61 37.25 21.16
N ALA A 80 29.83 37.97 20.07
CA ALA A 80 30.09 39.42 20.09
C ALA A 80 29.21 40.18 19.10
N VAL A 81 29.00 41.47 19.38
CA VAL A 81 28.17 42.40 18.59
C VAL A 81 29.03 43.58 18.18
N CYS A 82 29.28 43.75 16.89
CA CYS A 82 30.14 44.81 16.40
C CYS A 82 29.82 45.27 14.96
N LYS A 83 30.35 46.44 14.58
CA LYS A 83 30.20 47.04 13.25
C LYS A 83 31.22 46.56 12.22
N TYR A 84 32.42 46.18 12.66
CA TYR A 84 33.55 45.79 11.79
C TYR A 84 34.12 44.45 12.23
N ILE A 85 34.41 43.57 11.26
CA ILE A 85 35.31 42.42 11.47
C ILE A 85 36.69 42.86 11.00
N ILE A 86 37.68 42.74 11.88
CA ILE A 86 39.07 43.07 11.59
C ILE A 86 39.86 41.77 11.53
N TYR A 87 40.56 41.55 10.41
CA TYR A 87 41.42 40.40 10.22
C TYR A 87 42.90 40.82 10.32
N LEU A 88 43.63 40.16 11.20
CA LEU A 88 45.09 40.28 11.29
C LEU A 88 45.74 39.04 10.69
N PRO A 89 46.34 39.15 9.48
CA PRO A 89 47.09 38.05 8.88
C PRO A 89 48.34 37.69 9.70
N PRO A 90 48.93 36.50 9.44
CA PRO A 90 50.22 36.13 10.02
C PRO A 90 51.31 37.13 9.65
N ILE A 91 52.18 37.46 10.61
CA ILE A 91 53.33 38.32 10.35
C ILE A 91 54.36 37.52 9.53
N LEU A 92 54.27 37.65 8.21
CA LEU A 92 55.28 37.13 7.28
C LEU A 92 56.27 38.27 6.98
N ASN A 93 57.54 38.10 7.37
CA ASN A 93 58.64 39.01 7.01
C ASN A 93 58.45 40.49 7.39
N GLY A 94 57.94 40.75 8.59
CA GLY A 94 58.07 42.06 9.24
C GLY A 94 57.08 43.15 8.82
N ASN A 95 56.14 42.87 7.90
CA ASN A 95 55.05 43.80 7.57
C ASN A 95 53.71 43.05 7.59
N SER A 96 52.89 43.28 8.62
CA SER A 96 51.48 42.90 8.62
C SER A 96 50.64 44.11 8.23
N LYS A 97 49.83 43.95 7.17
CA LYS A 97 48.82 44.94 6.79
C LYS A 97 47.52 44.57 7.49
N MET A 98 46.92 45.52 8.20
CA MET A 98 45.62 45.32 8.84
C MET A 98 44.54 45.48 7.77
N ASP A 99 43.78 44.42 7.50
CA ASP A 99 42.64 44.47 6.59
C ASP A 99 41.36 44.66 7.42
N ILE A 100 40.63 45.74 7.13
CA ILE A 100 39.35 46.08 7.76
C ILE A 100 38.23 45.70 6.79
N CYS A 101 37.35 44.80 7.21
CA CYS A 101 36.14 44.48 6.46
C CYS A 101 34.95 45.26 7.02
N GLU A 102 34.29 46.04 6.16
CA GLU A 102 32.96 46.55 6.44
C GLU A 102 31.96 45.41 6.27
N ILE A 103 31.18 45.13 7.32
CA ILE A 103 30.21 44.03 7.32
C ILE A 103 28.90 44.57 6.72
N GLU A 104 28.53 44.09 5.53
CA GLU A 104 27.14 44.18 5.08
C GLU A 104 26.39 42.93 5.56
N ILE A 105 25.49 43.13 6.53
CA ILE A 105 24.63 42.05 7.03
C ILE A 105 23.36 42.02 6.16
N GLY A 106 23.49 41.43 4.98
CA GLY A 106 22.37 41.13 4.09
C GLY A 106 21.69 39.84 4.51
N GLY A 107 20.42 39.92 4.91
CA GLY A 107 19.59 38.75 5.20
C GLY A 107 18.19 38.93 4.63
N CYS A 108 17.62 37.85 4.09
CA CYS A 108 16.23 37.86 3.64
C CYS A 108 15.30 37.26 4.68
N PRO A 109 14.01 37.64 4.67
CA PRO A 109 12.97 36.92 5.42
C PRO A 109 13.01 35.42 5.10
N TYR A 110 12.58 34.58 6.05
CA TYR A 110 12.57 33.14 5.86
C TYR A 110 11.84 32.74 4.57
N GLY A 111 12.47 31.87 3.76
CA GLY A 111 11.93 31.44 2.48
C GLY A 111 12.08 32.47 1.35
N LYS A 112 12.88 33.54 1.52
CA LYS A 112 13.18 34.53 0.48
C LYS A 112 14.68 34.59 0.15
N TYR A 113 15.00 34.97 -1.07
CA TYR A 113 16.35 35.18 -1.56
C TYR A 113 16.40 36.26 -2.66
N GLY A 114 17.61 36.63 -3.09
CA GLY A 114 17.86 37.67 -4.10
C GLY A 114 18.31 39.00 -3.47
N ASP A 115 18.89 39.88 -4.30
CA ASP A 115 19.53 41.13 -3.85
C ASP A 115 18.58 42.07 -3.08
N ARG A 116 17.26 41.94 -3.28
CA ARG A 116 16.22 42.68 -2.53
C ARG A 116 15.16 41.76 -1.93
N CYS A 117 15.48 40.48 -1.75
CA CYS A 117 14.61 39.47 -1.14
C CYS A 117 13.24 39.32 -1.84
N GLU A 118 13.18 39.59 -3.14
CA GLU A 118 11.97 39.52 -3.94
C GLU A 118 11.61 38.07 -4.35
N LEU A 119 12.61 37.19 -4.43
CA LEU A 119 12.46 35.82 -4.89
C LEU A 119 12.14 34.88 -3.72
N THR A 120 11.36 33.82 -3.98
CA THR A 120 10.99 32.82 -2.97
C THR A 120 11.86 31.58 -3.12
N CYS A 121 12.36 31.05 -2.01
CA CYS A 121 13.08 29.78 -1.99
C CYS A 121 12.24 28.66 -2.62
N PRO A 122 12.86 27.68 -3.32
CA PRO A 122 12.15 26.54 -3.84
C PRO A 122 11.41 25.73 -2.76
N ASP A 123 10.20 25.28 -3.08
CA ASP A 123 9.29 24.60 -2.13
C ASP A 123 9.86 23.28 -1.58
N HIS A 124 10.74 22.63 -2.34
CA HIS A 124 11.28 21.30 -2.00
C HIS A 124 12.66 21.36 -1.34
N CYS A 125 13.18 22.54 -1.01
CA CYS A 125 14.36 22.67 -0.18
C CYS A 125 14.11 22.10 1.22
N ILE A 126 15.08 21.38 1.77
CA ILE A 126 15.11 21.10 3.20
C ILE A 126 15.62 22.39 3.89
N GLY A 127 14.79 23.01 4.72
CA GLY A 127 15.17 24.24 5.44
C GLY A 127 15.14 25.49 4.56
N SER A 128 16.26 26.22 4.47
CA SER A 128 16.38 27.48 3.73
C SER A 128 17.21 27.30 2.46
N CYS A 129 17.06 28.23 1.53
CA CYS A 129 17.92 28.37 0.37
C CYS A 129 19.01 29.43 0.59
N ASP A 130 20.06 29.38 -0.22
CA ASP A 130 21.14 30.36 -0.28
C ASP A 130 20.58 31.73 -0.67
N LEU A 131 20.92 32.77 0.09
CA LEU A 131 20.39 34.12 -0.05
C LEU A 131 20.67 34.77 -1.41
N ARG A 132 21.73 34.35 -2.12
CA ARG A 132 22.12 34.94 -3.40
C ARG A 132 21.70 34.06 -4.58
N THR A 133 21.98 32.75 -4.51
CA THR A 133 21.76 31.84 -5.64
C THR A 133 20.36 31.22 -5.64
N GLY A 134 19.74 31.11 -4.46
CA GLY A 134 18.48 30.37 -4.25
C GLY A 134 18.67 28.85 -4.22
N ASN A 135 19.90 28.35 -4.13
CA ASN A 135 20.18 26.92 -4.04
C ASN A 135 19.87 26.39 -2.64
N CYS A 136 19.31 25.19 -2.54
CA CYS A 136 18.95 24.58 -1.27
C CYS A 136 20.19 24.17 -0.47
N VAL A 137 20.36 24.73 0.73
CA VAL A 137 21.59 24.56 1.53
C VAL A 137 21.68 23.16 2.13
N PHE A 138 20.55 22.60 2.57
CA PHE A 138 20.49 21.28 3.19
C PHE A 138 19.98 20.19 2.22
N GLY A 139 20.01 20.46 0.92
CA GLY A 139 19.54 19.54 -0.11
C GLY A 139 18.02 19.50 -0.28
N CYS A 140 17.54 18.43 -0.91
CA CYS A 140 16.16 18.29 -1.38
C CYS A 140 15.33 17.33 -0.55
N SER A 141 14.05 17.66 -0.43
CA SER A 141 13.02 16.75 0.07
C SER A 141 12.95 15.49 -0.81
N SER A 142 12.50 14.38 -0.22
CA SER A 142 12.35 13.10 -0.92
C SER A 142 11.59 13.25 -2.24
N GLY A 143 12.11 12.63 -3.30
CA GLY A 143 11.52 12.67 -4.63
C GLY A 143 11.98 13.82 -5.52
N TRP A 144 12.87 14.69 -5.03
CA TRP A 144 13.36 15.87 -5.75
C TRP A 144 14.89 15.92 -5.81
N LEU A 145 15.40 16.53 -6.88
CA LEU A 145 16.81 16.64 -7.22
C LEU A 145 17.14 18.02 -7.80
N GLY A 146 18.43 18.31 -7.88
CA GLY A 146 18.98 19.56 -8.41
C GLY A 146 19.34 20.52 -7.27
N GLU A 147 20.17 21.51 -7.57
CA GLU A 147 20.59 22.50 -6.57
C GLU A 147 19.41 23.32 -6.03
N LYS A 148 18.33 23.44 -6.80
CA LYS A 148 17.09 24.13 -6.44
C LYS A 148 15.92 23.19 -6.18
N CYS A 149 16.15 21.87 -6.17
CA CYS A 149 15.11 20.87 -5.92
C CYS A 149 13.88 21.01 -6.83
N ASP A 150 14.10 21.40 -8.08
CA ASP A 150 13.09 21.69 -9.09
C ASP A 150 12.84 20.53 -10.06
N ARG A 151 13.60 19.44 -9.95
CA ARG A 151 13.46 18.24 -10.77
C ARG A 151 12.97 17.08 -9.93
N ALA A 152 11.85 16.48 -10.32
CA ALA A 152 11.41 15.21 -9.75
C ALA A 152 12.39 14.08 -10.12
N CYS A 153 12.43 13.01 -9.32
CA CYS A 153 13.13 11.79 -9.73
C CYS A 153 12.62 11.31 -11.09
N ASP A 154 13.54 10.96 -11.98
CA ASP A 154 13.25 10.38 -13.28
C ASP A 154 13.68 8.91 -13.33
N GLY A 155 13.55 8.28 -14.51
CA GLY A 155 14.05 6.93 -14.74
C GLY A 155 13.42 5.82 -13.88
N GLY A 156 12.24 6.06 -13.30
CA GLY A 156 11.60 5.11 -12.39
C GLY A 156 12.30 5.01 -11.04
N LYS A 157 12.83 6.12 -10.53
CA LYS A 157 13.42 6.22 -9.19
C LYS A 157 12.53 7.01 -8.23
N PHE A 158 12.71 6.81 -6.93
CA PHE A 158 11.96 7.50 -5.90
C PHE A 158 12.71 7.68 -4.58
N GLY A 159 12.17 8.53 -3.69
CA GLY A 159 12.66 8.74 -2.33
C GLY A 159 13.83 9.71 -2.21
N ASN A 160 14.54 9.67 -1.08
CA ASN A 160 15.65 10.57 -0.80
C ASN A 160 16.78 10.36 -1.83
N GLN A 161 17.24 11.46 -2.44
CA GLN A 161 18.26 11.47 -3.50
C GLN A 161 17.95 10.53 -4.68
N CYS A 162 16.70 10.08 -4.85
CA CYS A 162 16.29 9.14 -5.89
C CYS A 162 17.11 7.84 -5.91
N LEU A 163 17.53 7.36 -4.74
CA LEU A 163 18.37 6.17 -4.62
C LEU A 163 17.60 4.84 -4.71
N ARG A 164 16.26 4.87 -4.63
CA ARG A 164 15.42 3.68 -4.69
C ARG A 164 14.77 3.54 -6.07
N ASP A 165 14.70 2.33 -6.57
CA ASP A 165 14.07 2.03 -7.86
C ASP A 165 12.61 1.60 -7.67
N CYS A 166 11.72 2.07 -8.53
CA CYS A 166 10.34 1.63 -8.62
C CYS A 166 10.29 0.13 -8.91
N SER A 167 9.32 -0.57 -8.30
CA SER A 167 9.07 -1.98 -8.62
C SER A 167 8.72 -2.15 -10.10
N SER A 168 9.31 -3.16 -10.74
CA SER A 168 8.93 -3.59 -12.10
C SER A 168 7.52 -4.16 -12.16
N ASN A 169 6.91 -4.45 -11.00
CA ASN A 169 5.58 -5.04 -10.89
C ASN A 169 4.46 -4.01 -10.75
N CYS A 170 4.75 -2.72 -10.86
CA CYS A 170 3.69 -1.71 -11.02
C CYS A 170 2.96 -1.94 -12.36
N LEU A 171 1.63 -1.82 -12.36
CA LEU A 171 0.82 -1.90 -13.59
C LEU A 171 1.13 -0.75 -14.57
N SER A 172 1.49 0.42 -14.04
CA SER A 172 2.00 1.55 -14.80
C SER A 172 3.32 2.03 -14.18
N SER A 173 4.36 2.19 -15.00
CA SER A 173 5.63 2.80 -14.61
C SER A 173 5.74 4.17 -15.28
N PRO A 174 6.31 5.20 -14.62
CA PRO A 174 6.97 5.17 -13.31
C PRO A 174 6.01 5.21 -12.11
N CYS A 175 6.48 4.69 -10.96
CA CYS A 175 5.83 4.84 -9.66
C CYS A 175 5.91 6.30 -9.16
N ASP A 176 5.24 6.60 -8.05
CA ASP A 176 5.31 7.92 -7.43
C ASP A 176 6.75 8.25 -6.97
N HIS A 177 7.35 9.31 -7.53
CA HIS A 177 8.74 9.68 -7.28
C HIS A 177 9.05 10.05 -5.82
N VAL A 178 8.05 10.40 -5.00
CA VAL A 178 8.25 10.72 -3.58
C VAL A 178 8.14 9.44 -2.74
N THR A 179 7.03 8.72 -2.90
CA THR A 179 6.62 7.64 -2.00
C THR A 179 7.00 6.24 -2.47
N GLY A 180 7.16 6.04 -3.79
CA GLY A 180 7.35 4.72 -4.41
C GLY A 180 6.06 4.02 -4.81
N GLN A 181 4.90 4.63 -4.58
CA GLN A 181 3.61 4.00 -4.78
C GLN A 181 3.32 3.69 -6.25
N CYS A 182 2.84 2.48 -6.53
CA CYS A 182 2.29 2.13 -7.83
C CYS A 182 0.82 2.61 -7.92
N LYS A 183 0.58 3.81 -8.46
CA LYS A 183 -0.77 4.44 -8.48
C LYS A 183 -1.84 3.65 -9.25
N ALA A 184 -1.46 2.95 -10.32
CA ALA A 184 -2.38 2.09 -11.07
C ALA A 184 -2.56 0.69 -10.45
N GLY A 185 -1.92 0.42 -9.31
CA GLY A 185 -1.85 -0.89 -8.70
C GLY A 185 -0.75 -1.78 -9.29
N CYS A 186 -0.87 -3.07 -9.00
CA CYS A 186 0.13 -4.10 -9.23
C CYS A 186 -0.26 -5.05 -10.36
N LEU A 187 0.77 -5.57 -11.02
CA LEU A 187 0.64 -6.69 -11.94
C LEU A 187 0.12 -7.93 -11.22
N LYS A 188 -0.34 -8.90 -12.01
CA LYS A 188 -0.83 -10.19 -11.49
C LYS A 188 0.23 -10.89 -10.63
N GLY A 189 -0.19 -11.45 -9.50
CA GLY A 189 0.73 -12.11 -8.55
C GLY A 189 1.39 -11.15 -7.56
N TRP A 190 1.18 -9.84 -7.67
CA TRP A 190 1.81 -8.86 -6.79
C TRP A 190 0.78 -7.97 -6.12
N GLU A 191 1.08 -7.56 -4.90
CA GLU A 191 0.31 -6.62 -4.10
C GLU A 191 1.20 -5.73 -3.22
N GLY A 192 0.55 -4.97 -2.34
CA GLY A 192 1.20 -3.99 -1.47
C GLY A 192 1.38 -2.62 -2.14
N PHE A 193 1.79 -1.65 -1.33
CA PHE A 193 1.88 -0.24 -1.72
C PHE A 193 2.85 0.00 -2.90
N ASN A 194 3.91 -0.81 -2.98
CA ASN A 194 4.98 -0.72 -3.98
C ASN A 194 5.03 -1.93 -4.92
N CYS A 195 4.07 -2.85 -4.87
CA CYS A 195 4.08 -4.09 -5.66
C CYS A 195 5.36 -4.93 -5.46
N THR A 196 5.79 -5.05 -4.21
CA THR A 196 6.96 -5.86 -3.80
C THR A 196 6.57 -7.11 -3.04
N GLU A 197 5.29 -7.24 -2.69
CA GLU A 197 4.73 -8.37 -1.96
C GLU A 197 4.07 -9.31 -2.96
N GLU A 198 4.34 -10.60 -2.81
CA GLU A 198 3.66 -11.66 -3.55
C GLU A 198 2.25 -11.86 -2.98
N CYS A 199 1.30 -12.30 -3.81
CA CYS A 199 -0.03 -12.64 -3.31
C CYS A 199 0.03 -13.66 -2.17
N ASP A 200 -0.73 -13.43 -1.13
CA ASP A 200 -0.99 -14.43 -0.09
C ASP A 200 -1.62 -15.71 -0.69
N ASP A 201 -1.46 -16.82 0.03
CA ASP A 201 -2.08 -18.09 -0.32
C ASP A 201 -3.59 -17.89 -0.61
N TRP A 202 -4.07 -18.64 -1.60
CA TRP A 202 -5.46 -18.61 -2.08
C TRP A 202 -5.87 -17.35 -2.86
N HIS A 203 -4.95 -16.41 -3.11
CA HIS A 203 -5.23 -15.20 -3.88
C HIS A 203 -4.43 -15.15 -5.19
N PHE A 204 -5.02 -14.49 -6.19
CA PHE A 204 -4.41 -14.32 -7.50
C PHE A 204 -4.94 -13.08 -8.24
N GLY A 205 -4.41 -12.82 -9.42
CA GLY A 205 -4.83 -11.69 -10.27
C GLY A 205 -4.13 -10.37 -9.91
N THR A 206 -4.56 -9.29 -10.53
CA THR A 206 -3.98 -7.94 -10.32
C THR A 206 -4.30 -7.44 -8.92
N ASN A 207 -3.30 -6.95 -8.19
CA ASN A 207 -3.44 -6.60 -6.77
C ASN A 207 -3.97 -7.75 -5.90
N CYS A 208 -3.79 -9.00 -6.33
CA CYS A 208 -4.26 -10.19 -5.59
C CYS A 208 -5.75 -10.15 -5.23
N ASN A 209 -6.56 -9.47 -6.05
CA ASN A 209 -7.95 -9.14 -5.72
C ASN A 209 -8.94 -10.28 -6.00
N LYS A 210 -8.48 -11.44 -6.47
CA LYS A 210 -9.29 -12.63 -6.67
C LYS A 210 -8.90 -13.71 -5.69
N MET A 211 -9.89 -14.46 -5.23
CA MET A 211 -9.71 -15.62 -4.37
C MET A 211 -10.06 -16.91 -5.12
N CYS A 212 -9.22 -17.93 -5.00
CA CYS A 212 -9.48 -19.25 -5.57
C CYS A 212 -10.00 -20.22 -4.51
N ASN A 213 -10.88 -21.13 -4.93
CA ASN A 213 -11.49 -22.13 -4.05
C ASN A 213 -10.99 -23.56 -4.35
N CYS A 214 -9.68 -23.73 -4.54
CA CYS A 214 -9.08 -25.05 -4.74
C CYS A 214 -9.26 -25.95 -3.50
N LEU A 215 -9.18 -27.27 -3.69
CA LEU A 215 -9.56 -28.25 -2.67
C LEU A 215 -8.54 -28.35 -1.51
N LYS A 216 -7.25 -28.46 -1.81
CA LYS A 216 -6.19 -28.77 -0.84
C LYS A 216 -5.01 -27.81 -0.91
N ILE A 217 -4.59 -27.41 -2.10
CA ILE A 217 -3.40 -26.59 -2.32
C ILE A 217 -3.82 -25.20 -2.82
N PRO A 218 -3.17 -24.11 -2.36
CA PRO A 218 -3.38 -22.78 -2.95
C PRO A 218 -3.22 -22.78 -4.47
N CYS A 219 -3.99 -21.95 -5.17
CA CYS A 219 -3.81 -21.75 -6.59
C CYS A 219 -2.48 -21.04 -6.91
N ASN A 220 -2.07 -21.13 -8.16
CA ASN A 220 -0.97 -20.32 -8.67
C ASN A 220 -1.33 -18.83 -8.60
N MET A 221 -0.55 -18.03 -7.87
CA MET A 221 -0.74 -16.58 -7.71
C MET A 221 -0.77 -15.77 -9.03
N PHE A 222 -0.13 -16.24 -10.10
CA PHE A 222 -0.05 -15.55 -11.39
C PHE A 222 -1.16 -15.92 -12.37
N THR A 223 -1.63 -17.18 -12.36
CA THR A 223 -2.67 -17.67 -13.30
C THR A 223 -4.02 -17.87 -12.62
N GLY A 224 -4.03 -18.09 -11.31
CA GLY A 224 -5.17 -18.52 -10.52
C GLY A 224 -5.46 -20.00 -10.60
N GLU A 225 -4.73 -20.76 -11.41
CA GLU A 225 -5.04 -22.16 -11.68
C GLU A 225 -4.83 -23.04 -10.43
N CYS A 226 -5.82 -23.88 -10.16
CA CYS A 226 -5.72 -24.93 -9.16
C CYS A 226 -4.92 -26.11 -9.70
N SER A 227 -4.31 -26.88 -8.79
CA SER A 227 -3.65 -28.14 -9.14
C SER A 227 -4.69 -29.22 -9.50
N ASP A 228 -4.24 -30.45 -9.76
CA ASP A 228 -5.11 -31.58 -10.14
C ASP A 228 -6.14 -32.01 -9.05
N ASP A 229 -6.16 -31.34 -7.89
CA ASP A 229 -7.13 -31.56 -6.81
C ASP A 229 -8.50 -30.92 -7.06
N GLY A 230 -8.57 -29.97 -8.00
CA GLY A 230 -9.81 -29.32 -8.43
C GLY A 230 -10.45 -28.41 -7.38
N CYS A 231 -11.72 -28.08 -7.60
CA CYS A 231 -12.48 -27.11 -6.84
C CYS A 231 -13.24 -27.70 -5.65
N LYS A 232 -13.32 -26.92 -4.58
CA LYS A 232 -14.25 -27.14 -3.46
C LYS A 232 -15.69 -27.20 -3.95
N LYS A 233 -16.57 -27.79 -3.13
CA LYS A 233 -18.00 -27.87 -3.44
C LYS A 233 -18.58 -26.48 -3.71
N GLY A 234 -19.41 -26.36 -4.74
CA GLY A 234 -20.04 -25.09 -5.11
C GLY A 234 -19.21 -24.22 -6.05
N TRP A 235 -17.98 -24.62 -6.39
CA TRP A 235 -17.07 -23.86 -7.23
C TRP A 235 -16.60 -24.67 -8.45
N GLN A 236 -16.28 -23.96 -9.53
CA GLN A 236 -15.80 -24.52 -10.81
C GLN A 236 -14.88 -23.53 -11.56
N GLY A 237 -14.37 -23.98 -12.70
CA GLY A 237 -13.41 -23.25 -13.53
C GLY A 237 -11.97 -23.55 -13.11
N ASP A 238 -11.01 -23.24 -13.98
CA ASP A 238 -9.60 -23.57 -13.75
C ASP A 238 -9.04 -22.91 -12.48
N SER A 239 -9.58 -21.75 -12.10
CA SER A 239 -9.22 -21.03 -10.88
C SER A 239 -10.19 -21.20 -9.71
N CYS A 240 -11.25 -21.99 -9.88
CA CYS A 240 -12.29 -22.18 -8.87
C CYS A 240 -12.84 -20.85 -8.31
N ASP A 241 -12.91 -19.80 -9.14
CA ASP A 241 -13.41 -18.47 -8.81
C ASP A 241 -14.86 -18.24 -9.31
N GLN A 242 -15.47 -19.28 -9.88
CA GLN A 242 -16.84 -19.26 -10.39
C GLN A 242 -17.73 -20.19 -9.56
N GLU A 243 -18.89 -19.69 -9.13
CA GLU A 243 -19.91 -20.54 -8.52
C GLU A 243 -20.47 -21.55 -9.53
N CYS A 244 -21.00 -22.66 -9.04
CA CYS A 244 -21.74 -23.60 -9.87
C CYS A 244 -22.88 -22.90 -10.61
N VAL A 245 -23.00 -23.18 -11.90
CA VAL A 245 -24.19 -22.81 -12.66
C VAL A 245 -25.43 -23.48 -12.05
N PRO A 246 -26.60 -22.82 -12.06
CA PRO A 246 -27.83 -23.39 -11.51
C PRO A 246 -28.11 -24.79 -12.08
N GLY A 247 -28.46 -25.72 -11.22
CA GLY A 247 -28.69 -27.13 -11.57
C GLY A 247 -27.50 -28.06 -11.31
N TYR A 248 -26.31 -27.51 -11.07
CA TYR A 248 -25.11 -28.29 -10.76
C TYR A 248 -24.65 -28.09 -9.31
N PHE A 249 -24.03 -29.11 -8.74
CA PHE A 249 -23.57 -29.09 -7.35
C PHE A 249 -22.35 -29.99 -7.09
N GLY A 250 -21.78 -29.86 -5.89
CA GLY A 250 -20.68 -30.69 -5.42
C GLY A 250 -19.30 -30.21 -5.90
N TYR A 251 -18.28 -31.05 -5.75
CA TYR A 251 -16.90 -30.74 -6.17
C TYR A 251 -16.84 -30.57 -7.68
N ASN A 252 -16.13 -29.54 -8.14
CA ASN A 252 -16.06 -29.16 -9.56
C ASN A 252 -17.43 -28.98 -10.23
N CYS A 253 -18.50 -28.80 -9.45
CA CYS A 253 -19.88 -28.82 -9.94
C CYS A 253 -20.20 -30.05 -10.80
N ALA A 254 -19.58 -31.20 -10.50
CA ALA A 254 -19.60 -32.38 -11.37
C ALA A 254 -20.96 -33.12 -11.40
N TYR A 255 -21.90 -32.77 -10.53
CA TYR A 255 -23.19 -33.46 -10.40
C TYR A 255 -24.36 -32.58 -10.80
N LEU A 256 -25.28 -33.13 -11.61
CA LEU A 256 -26.51 -32.48 -12.04
C LEU A 256 -27.69 -32.94 -11.15
N CYS A 257 -28.54 -32.02 -10.72
CA CYS A 257 -29.74 -32.32 -9.92
C CYS A 257 -31.01 -32.42 -10.77
N GLU A 258 -30.98 -33.28 -11.79
CA GLU A 258 -32.04 -33.44 -12.81
C GLU A 258 -33.41 -33.80 -12.21
N THR A 259 -33.42 -34.56 -11.11
CA THR A 259 -34.64 -35.05 -10.45
C THR A 259 -35.27 -34.04 -9.50
N CYS A 260 -34.61 -32.91 -9.23
CA CYS A 260 -35.23 -31.80 -8.52
C CYS A 260 -36.26 -31.09 -9.41
N PHE A 261 -37.31 -30.58 -8.78
CA PHE A 261 -38.28 -29.72 -9.47
C PHE A 261 -37.57 -28.52 -10.10
N ASN A 262 -37.75 -28.35 -11.41
CA ASN A 262 -37.10 -27.32 -12.23
C ASN A 262 -35.56 -27.27 -12.07
N GLN A 263 -34.92 -28.40 -11.77
CA GLN A 263 -33.46 -28.51 -11.56
C GLN A 263 -32.93 -27.54 -10.49
N SER A 264 -33.76 -27.20 -9.50
CA SER A 264 -33.41 -26.23 -8.47
C SER A 264 -32.91 -26.93 -7.20
N CYS A 265 -31.58 -27.01 -7.04
CA CYS A 265 -30.91 -27.53 -5.85
C CYS A 265 -29.91 -26.53 -5.24
N ASP A 266 -29.45 -26.81 -4.02
CA ASP A 266 -28.30 -26.10 -3.45
C ASP A 266 -26.98 -26.55 -4.10
N ILE A 267 -26.07 -25.62 -4.35
CA ILE A 267 -24.82 -25.83 -5.09
C ILE A 267 -23.78 -26.67 -4.33
N LEU A 268 -23.94 -26.86 -3.02
CA LEU A 268 -22.95 -27.56 -2.19
C LEU A 268 -23.24 -29.06 -2.14
N GLU A 269 -24.47 -29.41 -1.78
CA GLU A 269 -24.88 -30.80 -1.54
C GLU A 269 -25.90 -31.33 -2.54
N GLY A 270 -26.57 -30.47 -3.31
CA GLY A 270 -27.58 -30.89 -4.28
C GLY A 270 -28.93 -31.21 -3.66
N ASN A 271 -29.25 -30.69 -2.47
CA ASN A 271 -30.57 -30.84 -1.89
C ASN A 271 -31.57 -29.96 -2.64
N CYS A 272 -32.72 -30.53 -3.00
CA CYS A 272 -33.76 -29.84 -3.74
C CYS A 272 -34.51 -28.88 -2.83
N ARG A 273 -34.62 -27.61 -3.25
CA ARG A 273 -35.22 -26.55 -2.41
C ARG A 273 -36.75 -26.59 -2.38
N VAL A 274 -37.36 -26.94 -3.51
CA VAL A 274 -38.82 -26.91 -3.70
C VAL A 274 -39.42 -28.30 -3.51
N GLY A 275 -38.81 -29.32 -4.12
CA GLY A 275 -39.30 -30.69 -4.10
C GLY A 275 -38.75 -31.52 -5.24
N CYS A 276 -39.26 -32.74 -5.39
CA CYS A 276 -38.86 -33.69 -6.43
C CYS A 276 -39.81 -33.67 -7.63
N ASN A 277 -39.28 -34.00 -8.80
CA ASN A 277 -40.09 -34.41 -9.94
C ASN A 277 -40.86 -35.71 -9.61
N ASP A 278 -41.96 -35.93 -10.34
CA ASP A 278 -42.83 -37.08 -10.12
C ASP A 278 -42.05 -38.40 -10.16
N GLY A 279 -42.32 -39.25 -9.16
CA GLY A 279 -41.67 -40.57 -9.04
C GLY A 279 -40.34 -40.58 -8.29
N TYR A 280 -39.87 -39.43 -7.78
CA TYR A 280 -38.68 -39.34 -6.93
C TYR A 280 -39.02 -38.80 -5.54
N ARG A 281 -38.20 -39.16 -4.54
CA ARG A 281 -38.32 -38.72 -3.15
C ARG A 281 -36.94 -38.58 -2.49
N GLY A 282 -36.92 -37.99 -1.29
CA GLY A 282 -35.69 -37.72 -0.53
C GLY A 282 -35.23 -36.27 -0.67
N ARG A 283 -34.20 -35.89 0.11
CA ARG A 283 -33.69 -34.50 0.09
C ARG A 283 -33.01 -34.14 -1.24
N LYS A 284 -32.40 -35.10 -1.92
CA LYS A 284 -31.75 -34.93 -3.23
C LYS A 284 -32.56 -35.52 -4.39
N CYS A 285 -33.76 -36.04 -4.12
CA CYS A 285 -34.60 -36.70 -5.11
C CYS A 285 -33.90 -37.86 -5.85
N ASP A 286 -33.05 -38.60 -5.14
CA ASP A 286 -32.24 -39.72 -5.62
C ASP A 286 -32.93 -41.08 -5.43
N MET A 287 -34.00 -41.12 -4.63
CA MET A 287 -34.75 -42.35 -4.38
C MET A 287 -36.02 -42.42 -5.25
N PRO A 288 -36.24 -43.50 -6.02
CA PRO A 288 -37.50 -43.71 -6.71
C PRO A 288 -38.64 -44.00 -5.72
N VAL A 289 -39.84 -43.53 -6.04
CA VAL A 289 -41.08 -43.92 -5.36
C VAL A 289 -41.50 -45.27 -5.92
N SER A 290 -41.39 -46.34 -5.14
CA SER A 290 -41.85 -47.66 -5.55
C SER A 290 -43.35 -47.64 -5.80
N LYS A 291 -43.77 -47.94 -7.04
CA LYS A 291 -45.18 -48.16 -7.39
C LYS A 291 -45.63 -49.54 -6.90
N GLU A 292 -45.60 -49.78 -5.60
CA GLU A 292 -46.23 -50.96 -5.02
C GLU A 292 -47.61 -50.61 -4.47
N SER A 293 -48.64 -50.82 -5.30
CA SER A 293 -49.96 -51.38 -4.88
C SER A 293 -51.05 -51.08 -5.90
N SER A 294 -50.99 -51.72 -7.06
CA SER A 294 -52.18 -51.89 -7.91
C SER A 294 -52.46 -53.36 -8.24
N ALA A 295 -51.51 -54.26 -7.98
CA ALA A 295 -51.70 -55.71 -8.12
C ALA A 295 -52.49 -56.32 -6.94
N ILE A 296 -52.22 -55.92 -5.69
CA ILE A 296 -52.88 -56.49 -4.50
C ILE A 296 -54.40 -56.21 -4.49
N ILE A 297 -54.79 -55.00 -4.92
CA ILE A 297 -56.22 -54.63 -5.03
C ILE A 297 -56.91 -55.48 -6.10
N ARG A 298 -56.24 -55.81 -7.21
CA ARG A 298 -56.82 -56.67 -8.26
C ARG A 298 -57.04 -58.10 -7.77
N PHE A 299 -56.13 -58.69 -7.00
CA PHE A 299 -56.30 -60.04 -6.46
C PHE A 299 -57.41 -60.14 -5.40
N GLY A 300 -57.61 -59.09 -4.59
CA GLY A 300 -58.69 -59.04 -3.59
C GLY A 300 -60.10 -59.16 -4.19
N PHE A 301 -60.34 -58.53 -5.35
CA PHE A 301 -61.63 -58.62 -6.05
C PHE A 301 -61.91 -60.02 -6.62
N PHE A 302 -60.89 -60.74 -7.11
CA PHE A 302 -61.08 -62.10 -7.64
C PHE A 302 -61.39 -63.12 -6.52
N ILE A 303 -60.72 -63.04 -5.38
CA ILE A 303 -60.95 -63.96 -4.26
C ILE A 303 -62.32 -63.69 -3.61
N GLY A 304 -62.70 -62.41 -3.42
CA GLY A 304 -64.01 -62.05 -2.89
C GLY A 304 -65.17 -62.45 -3.82
N GLY A 305 -64.99 -62.33 -5.14
CA GLY A 305 -65.98 -62.77 -6.12
C GLY A 305 -66.19 -64.30 -6.12
N LEU A 306 -65.11 -65.08 -6.11
CA LEU A 306 -65.18 -66.54 -6.10
C LEU A 306 -65.80 -67.10 -4.82
N ALA A 307 -65.46 -66.53 -3.65
CA ALA A 307 -66.07 -66.93 -2.38
C ALA A 307 -67.60 -66.71 -2.40
N SER A 308 -68.04 -65.57 -2.94
CA SER A 308 -69.47 -65.24 -3.06
C SER A 308 -70.23 -66.24 -3.95
N ILE A 309 -69.65 -66.63 -5.09
CA ILE A 309 -70.24 -67.64 -5.99
C ILE A 309 -70.36 -69.00 -5.30
N CYS A 310 -69.32 -69.44 -4.58
CA CYS A 310 -69.34 -70.70 -3.83
C CYS A 310 -70.45 -70.71 -2.76
N VAL A 311 -70.64 -69.62 -2.03
CA VAL A 311 -71.73 -69.50 -1.03
C VAL A 311 -73.10 -69.61 -1.70
N VAL A 312 -73.32 -68.93 -2.82
CA VAL A 312 -74.58 -69.01 -3.57
C VAL A 312 -74.84 -70.44 -4.07
N LEU A 313 -73.82 -71.11 -4.62
CA LEU A 313 -73.94 -72.50 -5.08
C LEU A 313 -74.26 -73.47 -3.94
N LEU A 314 -73.66 -73.28 -2.76
CA LEU A 314 -73.97 -74.06 -1.56
C LEU A 314 -75.39 -73.83 -1.08
N ILE A 315 -75.87 -72.59 -1.06
CA ILE A 315 -77.27 -72.27 -0.71
C ILE A 315 -78.23 -72.93 -1.71
N VAL A 316 -77.98 -72.80 -3.02
CA VAL A 316 -78.80 -73.43 -4.06
C VAL A 316 -78.80 -74.95 -3.91
N TRP A 317 -77.64 -75.54 -3.64
CA TRP A 317 -77.50 -76.98 -3.41
C TRP A 317 -78.29 -77.42 -2.17
N MET A 318 -78.18 -76.69 -1.05
CA MET A 318 -78.93 -76.95 0.18
C MET A 318 -80.44 -76.85 -0.04
N VAL A 319 -80.92 -75.85 -0.79
CA VAL A 319 -82.35 -75.72 -1.15
C VAL A 319 -82.81 -76.90 -2.01
N LYS A 320 -82.03 -77.29 -3.03
CA LYS A 320 -82.34 -78.46 -3.87
C LYS A 320 -82.31 -79.76 -3.06
N TYR A 321 -81.35 -79.91 -2.15
CA TYR A 321 -81.22 -81.06 -1.26
C TYR A 321 -82.43 -81.16 -0.32
N ALA A 322 -82.82 -80.04 0.33
CA ALA A 322 -84.00 -79.97 1.18
C ALA A 322 -85.29 -80.29 0.42
N ARG A 323 -85.48 -79.75 -0.79
CA ARG A 323 -86.65 -80.08 -1.65
C ARG A 323 -86.70 -81.57 -1.99
N ARG A 324 -85.59 -82.18 -2.40
CA ARG A 324 -85.52 -83.64 -2.67
C ARG A 324 -85.84 -84.47 -1.43
N ARG A 325 -85.43 -84.01 -0.24
CA ARG A 325 -85.71 -84.70 1.03
C ARG A 325 -87.17 -84.57 1.45
N ILE A 326 -87.82 -83.43 1.18
CA ILE A 326 -89.27 -83.23 1.43
C ILE A 326 -90.10 -84.11 0.48
N ILE A 327 -89.74 -84.17 -0.80
CA ILE A 327 -90.43 -85.05 -1.78
C ILE A 327 -90.34 -86.52 -1.36
N LYS A 328 -89.18 -86.97 -0.83
CA LYS A 328 -89.03 -88.33 -0.28
C LYS A 328 -89.85 -88.61 0.98
N LYS A 329 -90.31 -87.58 1.71
CA LYS A 329 -91.15 -87.73 2.91
C LYS A 329 -92.66 -87.72 2.63
N GLN A 330 -93.09 -87.40 1.41
CA GLN A 330 -94.50 -87.47 0.99
C GLN A 330 -94.84 -88.74 0.18
N GLY A 331 -93.91 -89.69 0.08
CA GLY A 331 -94.07 -90.97 -0.65
C GLY A 331 -94.03 -92.22 0.23
N THR A 332 -94.35 -92.09 1.53
CA THR A 332 -94.55 -93.19 2.47
C THR A 332 -95.95 -93.10 3.06
#